data_AF-A0A401Q0A5-F1
#
_entry.id   AF-A0A401Q0A5-F1
#
_cell.length_a   1.000
_cell.length_b   1.000
_cell.length_c   1.000
_cell.angle_alpha   90.00
_cell.angle_beta   90.00
_cell.angle_gamma   90.00
#
_symmetry.space_group_name_H-M   'P 1'
#
loop_
_entity.id
_entity.type
_entity.pdbx_description
1 polymer ?
#
loop_
_entity_poly.entity_id
_entity_poly.type
_entity_poly.pdbx_seq_one_letter_code
_entity_poly.pdbx_strand_id
1 'polypeptide(L)'
;VIVQRSLSAKTLLHAKGGSLFAAYLKVLPVFIMVIPGMISRVLFTDEVACADADTCRRICGNQVGCSDIAYPKLVMELLPRGLRGLMMSVMIAALMSSLTSIFNSASTLFTMDIWHHLRPHCAEWELMIVGRVFVLVLVMFSVLWIPLVQMSQGGQLFQYIQSISSYLQPPVAVVFMAGCFWRRANEMGAFWGLFTGILVGCIRMALDFIYPEPLCGQPDSRPLVTKYVHYLYFSIILSVFTLIVVVITSLSTKPPDPERISRLTWFTRFETNNYVAGQPEEAGPKMDSTIRQSEGDELHRKDITSNITLSADQPEDGEVLIEEISNRSNASPPVAESVKKRSKLVSILLWFCGMEKKEDTETASTGKVLDNTHLLREEGHMHNFVNANLIVCLSAAVFLYAYFF
;
A
#
# COMPACT_ATOMS: atom_id res chain seq x y z
N VAL A 1 2.51 -2.35 -2.92
CA VAL A 1 3.27 -2.76 -4.12
C VAL A 1 2.40 -3.04 -5.36
N ILE A 2 1.48 -4.01 -5.37
CA ILE A 2 0.73 -4.36 -6.60
C ILE A 2 -0.14 -3.20 -7.10
N VAL A 3 -0.91 -2.56 -6.22
CA VAL A 3 -1.74 -1.39 -6.56
C VAL A 3 -0.88 -0.21 -7.04
N GLN A 4 0.26 0.04 -6.39
CA GLN A 4 1.20 1.10 -6.80
C GLN A 4 1.73 0.85 -8.21
N ARG A 5 2.06 -0.39 -8.58
CA ARG A 5 2.50 -0.75 -9.94
C ARG A 5 1.41 -0.53 -10.99
N SER A 6 0.15 -0.82 -10.66
CA SER A 6 -0.96 -0.50 -11.58
C SER A 6 -1.20 1.01 -11.72
N LEU A 7 -0.99 1.79 -10.66
CA LEU A 7 -1.13 3.25 -10.69
C LEU A 7 0.01 3.94 -11.46
N SER A 8 1.19 3.33 -11.54
CA SER A 8 2.31 3.81 -12.37
C SER A 8 2.16 3.47 -13.85
N ALA A 9 1.09 2.80 -14.28
CA ALA A 9 0.86 2.47 -15.68
C ALA A 9 0.46 3.71 -16.49
N LYS A 10 0.91 3.78 -17.75
CA LYS A 10 0.65 4.91 -18.64
C LYS A 10 -0.82 5.10 -19.02
N THR A 11 -1.59 4.02 -19.07
CA THR A 11 -3.03 4.01 -19.42
C THR A 11 -3.75 2.87 -18.71
N LEU A 12 -5.07 2.97 -18.57
CA LEU A 12 -5.90 1.92 -17.96
C LEU A 12 -5.78 0.57 -18.72
N LEU A 13 -5.69 0.62 -20.05
CA LEU A 13 -5.51 -0.55 -20.89
C LEU A 13 -4.21 -1.30 -20.59
N HIS A 14 -3.12 -0.57 -20.34
CA HIS A 14 -1.83 -1.18 -19.95
C HIS A 14 -1.90 -1.79 -18.54
N ALA A 15 -2.62 -1.14 -17.62
CA ALA A 15 -2.84 -1.71 -16.28
C ALA A 15 -3.65 -3.01 -16.37
N LYS A 16 -4.76 -3.03 -17.11
CA LYS A 16 -5.59 -4.23 -17.34
C LYS A 16 -4.80 -5.35 -18.03
N GLY A 17 -4.09 -5.03 -19.11
CA GLY A 17 -3.26 -5.98 -19.84
C GLY A 17 -2.14 -6.56 -18.99
N GLY A 18 -1.48 -5.73 -18.17
CA GLY A 18 -0.46 -6.16 -17.22
C GLY A 18 -1.01 -7.10 -16.13
N SER A 19 -2.20 -6.78 -15.59
CA SER A 19 -2.88 -7.66 -14.62
C SER A 19 -3.27 -9.01 -15.24
N LEU A 20 -3.78 -9.01 -16.47
CA LEU A 20 -4.11 -10.24 -17.21
C LEU A 20 -2.88 -11.10 -17.48
N PHE A 21 -1.80 -10.48 -17.97
CA PHE A 21 -0.53 -11.19 -18.19
C PHE A 21 0.03 -11.79 -16.90
N ALA A 22 -0.04 -11.05 -15.78
CA ALA A 22 0.35 -11.56 -14.47
C ALA A 22 -0.53 -12.74 -14.01
N ALA A 23 -1.83 -12.74 -14.33
CA ALA A 23 -2.72 -13.86 -14.04
C ALA A 23 -2.31 -15.14 -14.81
N TYR A 24 -1.97 -15.02 -16.09
CA TYR A 24 -1.44 -16.15 -16.86
C TYR A 24 -0.10 -16.67 -16.30
N LEU A 25 0.82 -15.77 -15.94
CA LEU A 25 2.09 -16.16 -15.32
C LEU A 25 1.91 -16.85 -13.96
N LYS A 26 0.84 -16.58 -13.22
CA LYS A 26 0.54 -17.25 -11.95
C LYS A 26 0.19 -18.73 -12.07
N VAL A 27 -0.06 -19.24 -13.27
CA VAL A 27 -0.20 -20.67 -13.52
C VAL A 27 1.17 -21.37 -13.48
N LEU A 28 2.26 -20.67 -13.83
CA LEU A 28 3.60 -21.25 -13.91
C LEU A 28 4.14 -21.82 -12.59
N PRO A 29 3.98 -21.17 -11.41
CA PRO A 29 4.45 -21.71 -10.12
C PRO A 29 4.03 -23.15 -9.82
N VAL A 30 2.88 -23.61 -10.30
CA VAL A 30 2.48 -25.03 -10.16
C VAL A 30 3.50 -25.94 -10.89
N PHE A 31 3.89 -25.58 -12.10
CA PHE A 31 4.83 -26.37 -12.90
C PHE A 31 6.28 -26.19 -12.47
N ILE A 32 6.70 -24.97 -12.10
CA ILE A 32 8.11 -24.67 -11.82
C ILE A 32 8.49 -24.77 -10.34
N MET A 33 7.52 -24.74 -9.41
CA MET A 33 7.78 -24.87 -7.97
C MET A 33 7.19 -26.16 -7.39
N VAL A 34 5.90 -26.45 -7.64
CA VAL A 34 5.22 -27.58 -7.00
C VAL A 34 5.69 -28.93 -7.55
N ILE A 35 5.74 -29.09 -8.89
CA ILE A 35 6.18 -30.35 -9.52
C ILE A 35 7.62 -30.73 -9.10
N PRO A 36 8.62 -29.82 -9.14
CA PRO A 36 9.97 -30.16 -8.66
C PRO A 36 10.02 -30.56 -7.19
N GLY A 37 9.19 -29.95 -6.33
CA GLY A 37 9.05 -30.35 -4.93
C GLY A 37 8.53 -31.78 -4.78
N MET A 38 7.51 -32.15 -5.57
CA MET A 38 6.97 -33.52 -5.58
C MET A 38 7.99 -34.54 -6.11
N ILE A 39 8.73 -34.20 -7.16
CA ILE A 39 9.81 -35.05 -7.69
C ILE A 39 10.90 -35.27 -6.64
N SER A 40 11.32 -34.19 -5.96
CA SER A 40 12.32 -34.26 -4.88
C SER A 40 11.87 -35.16 -3.74
N ARG A 41 10.59 -35.10 -3.36
CA ARG A 41 10.02 -35.97 -2.31
C ARG A 41 10.07 -37.46 -2.66
N VAL A 42 9.90 -37.81 -3.94
CA VAL A 42 9.97 -39.21 -4.42
C VAL A 42 11.41 -39.68 -4.60
N LEU A 43 12.32 -38.79 -5.01
CA LEU A 43 13.71 -39.14 -5.28
C LEU A 43 14.57 -39.22 -4.00
N PHE A 44 14.28 -38.38 -3.01
CA PHE A 44 15.02 -38.28 -1.75
C PHE A 44 14.14 -38.61 -0.54
N THR A 45 13.65 -39.85 -0.49
CA THR A 45 12.70 -40.30 0.55
C THR A 45 13.28 -40.21 1.96
N ASP A 46 14.55 -40.55 2.12
CA ASP A 46 15.19 -40.64 3.44
C ASP A 46 15.50 -39.26 4.05
N GLU A 47 15.65 -38.24 3.21
CA GLU A 47 15.93 -36.87 3.64
C GLU A 47 14.68 -35.97 3.64
N VAL A 48 13.95 -35.93 2.52
CA VAL A 48 12.83 -34.99 2.31
C VAL A 48 11.50 -35.58 2.80
N ALA A 49 11.29 -36.88 2.60
CA ALA A 49 10.07 -37.59 2.99
C ALA A 49 10.22 -38.40 4.29
N CYS A 50 11.14 -37.99 5.16
CA CYS A 50 11.37 -38.65 6.45
C CYS A 50 10.03 -38.79 7.21
N ALA A 51 9.73 -40.01 7.65
CA ALA A 51 8.49 -40.35 8.37
C ALA A 51 8.69 -40.37 9.89
N ASP A 52 9.93 -40.58 10.34
CA ASP A 52 10.29 -40.71 11.76
C ASP A 52 10.84 -39.39 12.31
N ALA A 53 10.32 -38.99 13.48
CA ALA A 53 10.61 -37.68 14.09
C ALA A 53 12.09 -37.52 14.51
N ASP A 54 12.74 -38.59 14.98
CA ASP A 54 14.14 -38.53 15.40
C ASP A 54 15.07 -38.45 14.18
N THR A 55 14.71 -39.17 13.11
CA THR A 55 15.42 -39.11 11.83
C THR A 55 15.30 -37.71 11.20
N CYS A 56 14.08 -37.16 11.11
CA CYS A 56 13.88 -35.79 10.61
C CYS A 56 14.67 -34.75 11.43
N ARG A 57 14.67 -34.90 12.78
CA ARG A 57 15.41 -33.98 13.66
C ARG A 57 16.92 -34.00 13.39
N ARG A 58 17.50 -35.18 13.10
CA ARG A 58 18.94 -35.28 12.78
C ARG A 58 19.28 -34.63 11.43
N ILE A 59 18.39 -34.70 10.45
CA ILE A 59 18.64 -34.25 9.08
C ILE A 59 18.43 -32.74 8.96
N CYS A 60 17.27 -32.23 9.39
CA CYS A 60 16.89 -30.83 9.19
C CYS A 60 16.62 -30.05 10.48
N GLY A 61 16.87 -30.63 11.66
CA GLY A 61 16.62 -29.95 12.93
C GLY A 61 15.15 -29.86 13.33
N ASN A 62 14.25 -30.51 12.58
CA ASN A 62 12.81 -30.47 12.83
C ASN A 62 12.19 -31.86 12.89
N GLN A 63 11.21 -32.04 13.78
CA GLN A 63 10.52 -33.32 13.99
C GLN A 63 9.31 -33.52 13.08
N VAL A 64 8.73 -32.46 12.50
CA VAL A 64 7.50 -32.51 11.69
C VAL A 64 7.78 -32.91 10.23
N GLY A 65 8.98 -32.60 9.72
CA GLY A 65 9.39 -32.95 8.36
C GLY A 65 10.40 -31.97 7.76
N CYS A 66 11.00 -32.36 6.64
CA CYS A 66 12.05 -31.60 5.96
C CYS A 66 11.60 -31.13 4.56
N SER A 67 10.35 -30.68 4.40
CA SER A 67 9.81 -30.34 3.08
C SER A 67 10.44 -29.07 2.49
N ASP A 68 10.91 -28.14 3.33
CA ASP A 68 11.46 -26.85 2.89
C ASP A 68 12.83 -26.99 2.17
N ILE A 69 13.56 -28.10 2.39
CA ILE A 69 14.84 -28.37 1.71
C ILE A 69 14.68 -29.07 0.36
N ALA A 70 13.45 -29.42 -0.05
CA ALA A 70 13.19 -30.22 -1.25
C ALA A 70 13.77 -29.60 -2.52
N TYR A 71 13.55 -28.30 -2.73
CA TYR A 71 14.02 -27.61 -3.94
C TYR A 71 15.54 -27.41 -3.96
N PRO A 72 16.18 -26.87 -2.89
CA PRO A 72 17.64 -26.80 -2.82
C PRO A 72 18.33 -28.17 -3.00
N LYS A 73 17.77 -29.24 -2.42
CA LYS A 73 18.33 -30.59 -2.54
C LYS A 73 18.34 -31.08 -3.99
N LEU A 74 17.24 -30.85 -4.72
CA LEU A 74 17.16 -31.18 -6.14
C LEU A 74 18.23 -30.44 -6.96
N VAL A 75 18.41 -29.15 -6.69
CA VAL A 75 19.42 -28.30 -7.35
C VAL A 75 20.84 -28.80 -7.05
N MET A 76 21.11 -29.16 -5.80
CA MET A 76 22.45 -29.57 -5.37
C MET A 76 22.83 -30.96 -5.87
N GLU A 77 21.90 -31.89 -6.03
CA GLU A 77 22.23 -33.26 -6.43
C GLU A 77 22.16 -33.48 -7.96
N LEU A 78 21.20 -32.86 -8.66
CA LEU A 78 20.98 -33.13 -10.09
C LEU A 78 21.71 -32.20 -11.04
N LEU A 79 21.93 -30.93 -10.67
CA LEU A 79 22.54 -29.98 -11.61
C LEU A 79 24.06 -30.22 -11.73
N PRO A 80 24.60 -30.11 -12.98
CA PRO A 80 26.02 -30.24 -13.21
C PRO A 80 26.80 -29.09 -12.57
N ARG A 81 28.11 -29.30 -12.41
CA ARG A 81 29.05 -28.28 -11.92
C ARG A 81 28.96 -27.04 -12.83
N GLY A 82 28.98 -25.85 -12.23
CA GLY A 82 28.70 -24.58 -12.93
C GLY A 82 27.24 -24.16 -12.80
N LEU A 83 26.29 -24.92 -13.34
CA LEU A 83 24.85 -24.60 -13.24
C LEU A 83 24.36 -24.60 -11.78
N ARG A 84 24.90 -25.49 -10.95
CA ARG A 84 24.63 -25.51 -9.51
C ARG A 84 24.98 -24.18 -8.83
N GLY A 85 26.15 -23.63 -9.15
CA GLY A 85 26.60 -22.34 -8.61
C GLY A 85 25.74 -21.19 -9.12
N LEU A 86 25.46 -21.17 -10.43
CA LEU A 86 24.58 -20.18 -11.04
C LEU A 86 23.19 -20.17 -10.38
N MET A 87 22.60 -21.34 -10.16
CA MET A 87 21.29 -21.45 -9.53
C MET A 87 21.29 -20.95 -8.08
N MET A 88 22.29 -21.33 -7.28
CA MET A 88 22.41 -20.84 -5.90
C MET A 88 22.58 -19.32 -5.83
N SER A 89 23.37 -18.74 -6.74
CA SER A 89 23.51 -17.28 -6.85
C SER A 89 22.19 -16.59 -7.21
N VAL A 90 21.44 -17.14 -8.18
CA VAL A 90 20.12 -16.60 -8.58
C VAL A 90 19.13 -16.67 -7.42
N MET A 91 19.12 -17.75 -6.65
CA MET A 91 18.25 -17.89 -5.48
C MET A 91 18.55 -16.82 -4.42
N ILE A 92 19.83 -16.62 -4.07
CA ILE A 92 20.23 -15.59 -3.10
C ILE A 92 19.88 -14.18 -3.63
N ALA A 93 20.15 -13.90 -4.91
CA ALA A 93 19.82 -12.61 -5.52
C ALA A 93 18.31 -12.34 -5.53
N ALA A 94 17.48 -13.34 -5.84
CA ALA A 94 16.03 -13.23 -5.82
C ALA A 94 15.48 -12.99 -4.40
N LEU A 95 16.04 -13.66 -3.39
CA LEU A 95 15.71 -13.42 -1.98
C LEU A 95 16.07 -12.00 -1.55
N MET A 96 17.28 -11.53 -1.87
CA MET A 96 17.72 -10.17 -1.55
C MET A 96 16.81 -9.11 -2.20
N SER A 97 16.47 -9.28 -3.48
CA SER A 97 15.54 -8.37 -4.18
C SER A 97 14.17 -8.30 -3.51
N SER A 98 13.63 -9.45 -3.09
CA SER A 98 12.32 -9.53 -2.42
C SER A 98 12.37 -8.86 -1.04
N LEU A 99 13.40 -9.14 -0.24
CA LEU A 99 13.61 -8.52 1.07
C LEU A 99 13.76 -7.00 0.96
N THR A 100 14.57 -6.51 0.02
CA THR A 100 14.73 -5.07 -0.23
C THR A 100 13.39 -4.43 -0.59
N SER A 101 12.58 -5.05 -1.45
CA SER A 101 11.26 -4.52 -1.81
C SER A 101 10.29 -4.45 -0.62
N ILE A 102 10.29 -5.48 0.25
CA ILE A 102 9.42 -5.53 1.43
C ILE A 102 9.84 -4.46 2.43
N PHE A 103 11.13 -4.38 2.78
CA PHE A 103 11.64 -3.40 3.74
C PHE A 103 11.49 -1.97 3.24
N ASN A 104 11.73 -1.72 1.95
CA ASN A 104 11.51 -0.39 1.37
C ASN A 104 10.03 0.01 1.42
N SER A 105 9.11 -0.90 1.09
CA SER A 105 7.67 -0.62 1.14
C SER A 105 7.18 -0.37 2.57
N ALA A 106 7.64 -1.17 3.53
CA ALA A 106 7.31 -0.99 4.94
C ALA A 106 7.87 0.34 5.49
N SER A 107 9.09 0.70 5.08
CA SER A 107 9.71 1.98 5.42
C SER A 107 8.92 3.16 4.88
N THR A 108 8.49 3.13 3.62
CA THR A 108 7.65 4.19 3.03
C THR A 108 6.29 4.28 3.73
N LEU A 109 5.66 3.14 4.05
CA LEU A 109 4.39 3.12 4.80
C LEU A 109 4.58 3.77 6.17
N PHE A 110 5.65 3.43 6.89
CA PHE A 110 5.94 4.04 8.19
C PHE A 110 6.23 5.54 8.09
N THR A 111 7.06 5.97 7.13
CA THR A 111 7.43 7.39 7.01
C THR A 111 6.29 8.27 6.52
N MET A 112 5.51 7.81 5.53
CA MET A 112 4.43 8.61 4.95
C MET A 112 3.13 8.51 5.77
N ASP A 113 2.76 7.33 6.27
CA ASP A 113 1.46 7.15 6.92
C ASP A 113 1.52 7.44 8.44
N ILE A 114 2.67 7.20 9.09
CA ILE A 114 2.81 7.38 10.55
C ILE A 114 3.66 8.61 10.87
N TRP A 115 4.89 8.69 10.36
CA TRP A 115 5.83 9.74 10.75
C TRP A 115 5.38 11.13 10.30
N HIS A 116 4.92 11.26 9.04
CA HIS A 116 4.40 12.52 8.52
C HIS A 116 3.14 13.00 9.27
N HIS A 117 2.30 12.07 9.77
CA HIS A 117 1.14 12.43 10.60
C HIS A 117 1.56 12.88 12.00
N LEU A 118 2.55 12.23 12.62
CA LEU A 118 3.06 12.58 13.94
C LEU A 118 3.83 13.91 13.93
N ARG A 119 4.54 14.21 12.83
CA ARG A 119 5.28 15.45 12.64
C ARG A 119 4.95 16.07 11.27
N PRO A 120 3.92 16.93 11.19
CA PRO A 120 3.45 17.50 9.92
C PRO A 120 4.48 18.40 9.19
N HIS A 121 5.46 18.95 9.90
CA HIS A 121 6.50 19.82 9.34
C HIS A 121 7.85 19.09 9.30
N CYS A 122 7.92 17.98 8.58
CA CYS A 122 9.17 17.24 8.37
C CYS A 122 9.91 17.72 7.12
N ALA A 123 11.23 17.83 7.22
CA ALA A 123 12.09 18.00 6.05
C ALA A 123 12.24 16.66 5.31
N GLU A 124 12.41 16.67 3.99
CA GLU A 124 12.58 15.43 3.20
C GLU A 124 13.79 14.59 3.65
N TRP A 125 14.87 15.27 4.07
CA TRP A 125 16.05 14.63 4.64
C TRP A 125 15.73 13.81 5.90
N GLU A 126 14.82 14.32 6.73
CA GLU A 126 14.37 13.63 7.94
C GLU A 126 13.61 12.36 7.60
N LEU A 127 12.72 12.40 6.60
CA LEU A 127 12.01 11.22 6.14
C LEU A 127 12.98 10.14 5.64
N MET A 128 14.03 10.53 4.91
CA MET A 128 15.03 9.58 4.40
C MET A 128 15.82 8.90 5.54
N ILE A 129 16.26 9.65 6.56
CA ILE A 129 17.00 9.07 7.68
C ILE A 129 16.10 8.18 8.56
N VAL A 130 14.87 8.63 8.87
CA VAL A 130 13.90 7.84 9.64
C VAL A 130 13.57 6.55 8.91
N GLY A 131 13.37 6.62 7.59
CA GLY A 131 13.12 5.46 6.76
C GLY A 131 14.24 4.42 6.84
N ARG A 132 15.51 4.84 6.75
CA ARG A 132 16.67 3.94 6.85
C ARG A 132 16.83 3.34 8.24
N VAL A 133 16.65 4.13 9.30
CA VAL A 133 16.70 3.65 10.69
C VAL A 133 15.60 2.62 10.92
N PHE A 134 14.39 2.87 10.42
CA PHE A 134 13.28 1.92 10.52
C PHE A 134 13.59 0.59 9.82
N VAL A 135 14.22 0.61 8.65
CA VAL A 135 14.68 -0.62 7.97
C VAL A 135 15.65 -1.41 8.85
N LEU A 136 16.63 -0.74 9.49
CA LEU A 136 17.56 -1.41 10.41
C LEU A 136 16.84 -2.08 11.59
N VAL A 137 15.86 -1.39 12.18
CA VAL A 137 15.04 -1.93 13.27
C VAL A 137 14.22 -3.15 12.80
N LEU A 138 13.59 -3.06 11.62
CA LEU A 138 12.84 -4.18 11.03
C LEU A 138 13.71 -5.40 10.75
N VAL A 139 14.94 -5.21 10.27
CA VAL A 139 15.89 -6.31 10.07
C VAL A 139 16.23 -6.98 11.40
N MET A 140 16.50 -6.19 12.44
CA MET A 140 16.78 -6.70 13.79
C MET A 140 15.61 -7.53 14.33
N PHE A 141 14.38 -7.00 14.22
CA PHE A 141 13.17 -7.72 14.63
C PHE A 141 12.96 -9.01 13.82
N SER A 142 13.22 -8.97 12.51
CA SER A 142 13.09 -10.15 11.64
C SER A 142 14.07 -11.27 12.04
N VAL A 143 15.31 -10.92 12.41
CA VAL A 143 16.32 -11.89 12.90
C VAL A 143 15.89 -12.47 14.25
N LEU A 144 15.38 -11.64 15.16
CA LEU A 144 14.85 -12.09 16.45
C LEU A 144 13.63 -13.00 16.31
N TRP A 145 12.89 -12.92 15.20
CA TRP A 145 11.71 -13.74 14.93
C TRP A 145 12.04 -15.15 14.44
N ILE A 146 13.24 -15.39 13.90
CA ILE A 146 13.68 -16.72 13.38
C ILE A 146 13.46 -17.87 14.38
N PRO A 147 13.90 -17.79 15.65
CA PRO A 147 13.70 -18.88 16.61
C PRO A 147 12.21 -19.16 16.85
N LEU A 148 11.34 -18.14 16.83
CA LEU A 148 9.91 -18.32 17.03
C LEU A 148 9.28 -19.11 15.87
N VAL A 149 9.72 -18.85 14.64
CA VAL A 149 9.27 -19.60 13.45
C VAL A 149 9.67 -21.09 13.56
N GLN A 150 10.90 -21.36 14.01
CA GLN A 150 11.39 -22.73 14.18
C GLN A 150 10.58 -23.54 15.20
N MET A 151 10.11 -22.90 16.27
CA MET A 151 9.32 -23.57 17.32
C MET A 151 7.86 -23.82 16.91
N SER A 152 7.29 -22.99 16.03
CA SER A 152 5.84 -23.00 15.79
C SER A 152 5.37 -23.95 14.69
N GLN A 153 6.11 -24.13 13.60
CA GLN A 153 5.65 -24.91 12.42
C GLN A 153 6.81 -25.57 11.64
N GLY A 154 7.81 -26.08 12.36
CA GLY A 154 9.19 -26.32 11.90
C GLY A 154 9.48 -27.13 10.61
N GLY A 155 8.50 -27.57 9.82
CA GLY A 155 8.75 -28.34 8.58
C GLY A 155 7.90 -27.97 7.36
N GLN A 156 7.00 -26.99 7.50
CA GLN A 156 6.10 -26.54 6.44
C GLN A 156 5.94 -25.02 6.48
N LEU A 157 7.02 -24.29 6.13
CA LEU A 157 7.04 -22.82 6.20
C LEU A 157 5.91 -22.15 5.39
N PHE A 158 5.51 -22.74 4.28
CA PHE A 158 4.40 -22.24 3.46
C PHE A 158 3.07 -22.23 4.22
N GLN A 159 2.77 -23.30 4.98
CA GLN A 159 1.53 -23.37 5.78
C GLN A 159 1.53 -22.32 6.89
N TYR A 160 2.68 -22.08 7.51
CA TYR A 160 2.85 -21.03 8.52
C TYR A 160 2.60 -19.62 7.97
N ILE A 161 3.21 -19.28 6.84
CA ILE A 161 3.01 -17.96 6.21
C ILE A 161 1.54 -17.79 5.80
N GLN A 162 0.93 -18.85 5.27
CA GLN A 162 -0.45 -18.83 4.83
C GLN A 162 -1.43 -18.73 6.00
N SER A 163 -1.19 -19.41 7.12
CA SER A 163 -2.06 -19.33 8.30
C SER A 163 -2.05 -17.94 8.92
N ILE A 164 -0.87 -17.31 9.09
CA ILE A 164 -0.75 -15.93 9.57
C ILE A 164 -1.46 -14.96 8.63
N SER A 165 -1.24 -15.10 7.31
CA SER A 165 -1.92 -14.27 6.31
C SER A 165 -3.44 -14.43 6.40
N SER A 166 -3.92 -15.65 6.64
CA SER A 166 -5.34 -15.98 6.80
C SER A 166 -5.95 -15.43 8.09
N TYR A 167 -5.15 -15.02 9.07
CA TYR A 167 -5.63 -14.40 10.31
C TYR A 167 -5.69 -12.88 10.23
N LEU A 168 -4.78 -12.25 9.49
CA LEU A 168 -4.62 -10.78 9.46
C LEU A 168 -5.21 -10.12 8.21
N GLN A 169 -5.15 -10.79 7.05
CA GLN A 169 -5.58 -10.22 5.77
C GLN A 169 -7.11 -10.11 5.59
N PRO A 170 -7.96 -11.02 6.10
CA PRO A 170 -9.40 -10.98 5.81
C PRO A 170 -10.14 -9.71 6.28
N PRO A 171 -9.93 -9.20 7.51
CA PRO A 171 -10.55 -7.95 7.95
C PRO A 171 -10.26 -6.77 7.03
N VAL A 172 -9.00 -6.66 6.57
CA VAL A 172 -8.56 -5.63 5.62
C VAL A 172 -9.31 -5.78 4.30
N ALA A 173 -9.34 -7.01 3.75
CA ALA A 173 -10.03 -7.29 2.49
C ALA A 173 -11.52 -6.95 2.55
N VAL A 174 -12.21 -7.28 3.65
CA VAL A 174 -13.62 -6.98 3.85
C VAL A 174 -13.89 -5.48 3.90
N VAL A 175 -13.08 -4.72 4.63
CA VAL A 175 -13.23 -3.25 4.70
C VAL A 175 -12.97 -2.61 3.34
N PHE A 176 -11.96 -3.06 2.59
CA PHE A 176 -11.72 -2.59 1.23
C PHE A 176 -12.88 -2.93 0.28
N MET A 177 -13.38 -4.16 0.33
CA MET A 177 -14.55 -4.57 -0.48
C MET A 177 -15.79 -3.75 -0.13
N ALA A 178 -16.07 -3.54 1.15
CA ALA A 178 -17.16 -2.69 1.60
C ALA A 178 -16.99 -1.24 1.13
N GLY A 179 -15.79 -0.67 1.24
CA GLY A 179 -15.50 0.68 0.75
C GLY A 179 -15.66 0.84 -0.77
N CYS A 180 -15.28 -0.17 -1.56
CA CYS A 180 -15.42 -0.11 -3.02
C CYS A 180 -16.86 -0.34 -3.50
N PHE A 181 -17.60 -1.27 -2.89
CA PHE A 181 -18.89 -1.73 -3.40
C PHE A 181 -20.10 -1.25 -2.59
N TRP A 182 -19.93 -0.67 -1.40
CA TRP A 182 -21.05 -0.27 -0.54
C TRP A 182 -21.03 1.23 -0.20
N ARG A 183 -21.96 1.99 -0.79
CA ARG A 183 -22.09 3.44 -0.58
C ARG A 183 -22.35 3.86 0.87
N ARG A 184 -22.85 2.95 1.72
CA ARG A 184 -23.18 3.21 3.13
C ARG A 184 -22.03 2.87 4.09
N ALA A 185 -20.94 2.29 3.60
CA ALA A 185 -19.76 2.03 4.43
C ALA A 185 -19.19 3.36 4.93
N ASN A 186 -19.00 3.48 6.25
CA ASN A 186 -18.51 4.71 6.86
C ASN A 186 -17.23 4.50 7.68
N GLU A 187 -16.63 5.62 8.09
CA GLU A 187 -15.35 5.68 8.80
C GLU A 187 -15.37 4.83 10.08
N MET A 188 -16.44 4.95 10.86
CA MET A 188 -16.62 4.21 12.12
C MET A 188 -16.81 2.72 11.90
N GLY A 189 -17.60 2.32 10.89
CA GLY A 189 -17.78 0.93 10.52
C GLY A 189 -16.50 0.27 10.03
N ALA A 190 -15.72 0.98 9.21
CA ALA A 190 -14.40 0.55 8.77
C ALA A 190 -13.43 0.39 9.95
N PHE A 191 -13.36 1.38 10.85
CA PHE A 191 -12.48 1.35 12.02
C PHE A 191 -12.81 0.18 12.96
N TRP A 192 -14.07 0.08 13.41
CA TRP A 192 -14.48 -0.98 14.35
C TRP A 192 -14.46 -2.36 13.71
N GLY A 193 -14.82 -2.48 12.44
CA GLY A 193 -14.71 -3.75 11.70
C GLY A 193 -13.28 -4.23 11.56
N LEU A 194 -12.36 -3.32 11.20
CA LEU A 194 -10.93 -3.64 11.11
C LEU A 194 -10.35 -3.99 12.49
N PHE A 195 -10.63 -3.17 13.51
CA PHE A 195 -10.11 -3.37 14.85
C PHE A 195 -10.58 -4.70 15.47
N THR A 196 -11.89 -4.96 15.45
CA THR A 196 -12.45 -6.21 16.01
C THR A 196 -12.00 -7.43 15.21
N GLY A 197 -11.92 -7.32 13.88
CA GLY A 197 -11.41 -8.39 13.01
C GLY A 197 -9.96 -8.74 13.27
N ILE A 198 -9.08 -7.74 13.30
CA ILE A 198 -7.66 -7.94 13.62
C ILE A 198 -7.51 -8.49 15.04
N LEU A 199 -8.29 -8.00 16.02
CA LEU A 199 -8.25 -8.50 17.39
C LEU A 199 -8.58 -10.00 17.46
N VAL A 200 -9.67 -10.43 16.82
CA VAL A 200 -10.06 -11.85 16.77
C VAL A 200 -9.01 -12.69 16.03
N GLY A 201 -8.45 -12.17 14.93
CA GLY A 201 -7.34 -12.81 14.21
C GLY A 201 -6.08 -12.97 15.07
N CYS A 202 -5.70 -11.93 15.81
CA CYS A 202 -4.57 -11.96 16.75
C CYS A 202 -4.79 -12.93 17.91
N ILE A 203 -6.02 -13.02 18.44
CA ILE A 203 -6.37 -14.02 19.46
C ILE A 203 -6.20 -15.43 18.90
N ARG A 204 -6.68 -15.70 17.67
CA ARG A 204 -6.51 -17.00 17.01
C ARG A 204 -5.02 -17.33 16.80
N MET A 205 -4.23 -16.35 16.37
CA MET A 205 -2.79 -16.48 16.19
C MET A 205 -2.10 -16.81 17.52
N ALA A 206 -2.42 -16.09 18.59
CA ALA A 206 -1.87 -16.35 19.92
C ALA A 206 -2.24 -17.75 20.43
N LEU A 207 -3.47 -18.22 20.18
CA LEU A 207 -3.90 -19.58 20.52
C LEU A 207 -3.12 -20.65 19.77
N ASP A 208 -2.78 -20.45 18.49
CA ASP A 208 -1.90 -21.39 17.76
C ASP A 208 -0.48 -21.42 18.30
N PHE A 209 0.04 -20.27 18.76
CA PHE A 209 1.36 -20.22 19.39
C PHE A 209 1.39 -20.89 20.76
N ILE A 210 0.33 -20.74 21.56
CA ILE A 210 0.25 -21.34 22.91
C ILE A 210 -0.04 -22.84 22.84
N TYR A 211 -0.88 -23.26 21.89
CA TYR A 211 -1.32 -24.64 21.73
C TYR A 211 -0.91 -25.19 20.35
N PRO A 212 0.39 -25.48 20.14
CA PRO A 212 0.88 -26.03 18.89
C PRO A 212 0.28 -27.41 18.62
N GLU A 213 0.29 -27.84 17.36
CA GLU A 213 -0.21 -29.15 16.97
C GLU A 213 0.64 -30.26 17.62
N PRO A 214 0.03 -31.19 18.36
CA PRO A 214 0.76 -32.29 18.98
C PRO A 214 1.26 -33.28 17.92
N LEU A 215 2.37 -33.96 18.22
CA LEU A 215 2.87 -35.04 17.38
C LEU A 215 1.87 -36.21 17.33
N CYS A 216 1.93 -37.00 16.26
CA CYS A 216 1.11 -38.19 16.08
C CYS A 216 1.22 -39.10 17.32
N GLY A 217 0.09 -39.42 17.96
CA GLY A 217 0.02 -40.30 19.14
C GLY A 217 0.05 -39.60 20.51
N GLN A 218 0.19 -38.27 20.58
CA GLN A 218 0.07 -37.52 21.83
C GLN A 218 -1.36 -37.01 22.08
N PRO A 219 -1.79 -36.85 23.35
CA PRO A 219 -3.11 -36.32 23.67
C PRO A 219 -3.23 -34.86 23.22
N ASP A 220 -4.31 -34.55 22.49
CA ASP A 220 -4.56 -33.22 21.95
C ASP A 220 -5.24 -32.31 23.00
N SER A 221 -4.46 -31.39 23.56
CA SER A 221 -4.86 -30.40 24.58
C SER A 221 -5.37 -29.08 23.98
N ARG A 222 -5.48 -28.97 22.65
CA ARG A 222 -5.91 -27.74 21.98
C ARG A 222 -7.37 -27.41 22.30
N PRO A 223 -7.73 -26.12 22.44
CA PRO A 223 -9.12 -25.72 22.58
C PRO A 223 -9.94 -26.14 21.35
N LEU A 224 -11.24 -26.41 21.54
CA LEU A 224 -12.18 -26.89 20.51
C LEU A 224 -12.10 -26.11 19.19
N VAL A 225 -11.97 -24.78 19.27
CA VAL A 225 -11.89 -23.89 18.10
C VAL A 225 -10.62 -24.14 17.28
N THR A 226 -9.47 -24.30 17.94
CA THR A 226 -8.19 -24.57 17.27
C THR A 226 -8.11 -25.99 16.73
N LYS A 227 -8.73 -26.95 17.44
CA LYS A 227 -8.70 -28.37 17.07
C LYS A 227 -9.54 -28.71 15.84
N TYR A 228 -10.74 -28.15 15.74
CA TYR A 228 -11.70 -28.54 14.69
C TYR A 228 -11.80 -27.55 13.52
N VAL A 229 -11.29 -26.33 13.66
CA VAL A 229 -11.38 -25.30 12.62
C VAL A 229 -10.01 -25.07 11.98
N HIS A 230 -9.84 -25.62 10.78
CA HIS A 230 -8.67 -25.34 9.94
C HIS A 230 -8.58 -23.83 9.61
N TYR A 231 -7.37 -23.29 9.49
CA TYR A 231 -7.13 -21.85 9.33
C TYR A 231 -7.85 -21.24 8.11
N LEU A 232 -8.05 -22.01 7.03
CA LEU A 232 -8.82 -21.60 5.84
C LEU A 232 -10.29 -21.34 6.15
N TYR A 233 -10.95 -22.25 6.86
CA TYR A 233 -12.34 -22.06 7.27
C TYR A 233 -12.46 -20.92 8.28
N PHE A 234 -11.50 -20.81 9.20
CA PHE A 234 -11.43 -19.69 10.12
C PHE A 234 -11.35 -18.34 9.39
N SER A 235 -10.57 -18.22 8.31
CA SER A 235 -10.50 -17.02 7.49
C SER A 235 -11.86 -16.63 6.90
N ILE A 236 -12.66 -17.60 6.43
CA ILE A 236 -14.01 -17.34 5.92
C ILE A 236 -14.92 -16.86 7.05
N ILE A 237 -14.90 -17.55 8.19
CA ILE A 237 -15.69 -17.16 9.38
C ILE A 237 -15.31 -15.74 9.83
N LEU A 238 -14.02 -15.43 9.88
CA LEU A 238 -13.51 -14.10 10.25
C LEU A 238 -13.94 -13.04 9.24
N SER A 239 -13.95 -13.35 7.94
CA SER A 239 -14.45 -12.45 6.89
C SER A 239 -15.93 -12.14 7.07
N VAL A 240 -16.75 -13.16 7.33
CA VAL A 240 -18.19 -12.97 7.57
C VAL A 240 -18.43 -12.19 8.86
N PHE A 241 -17.72 -12.53 9.93
CA PHE A 241 -17.81 -11.82 11.21
C PHE A 241 -17.46 -10.33 11.06
N THR A 242 -16.34 -10.03 10.41
CA THR A 242 -15.93 -8.64 10.16
C THR A 242 -16.92 -7.90 9.29
N LEU A 243 -17.47 -8.55 8.26
CA LEU A 243 -18.51 -7.94 7.42
C LEU A 243 -19.75 -7.59 8.25
N ILE A 244 -20.18 -8.49 9.15
CA ILE A 244 -21.31 -8.24 10.06
C ILE A 244 -21.03 -7.02 10.94
N VAL A 245 -19.83 -6.92 11.54
CA VAL A 245 -19.47 -5.76 12.36
C VAL A 245 -19.45 -4.48 11.54
N VAL A 246 -18.84 -4.49 10.35
CA VAL A 246 -18.82 -3.32 9.44
C VAL A 246 -20.25 -2.90 9.10
N VAL A 247 -21.13 -3.85 8.78
CA VAL A 247 -22.53 -3.57 8.41
C VAL A 247 -23.31 -2.99 9.59
N ILE A 248 -23.28 -3.65 10.74
CA ILE A 248 -24.02 -3.22 11.94
C ILE A 248 -23.55 -1.83 12.37
N THR A 249 -22.25 -1.60 12.48
CA THR A 249 -21.70 -0.31 12.91
C THR A 249 -22.00 0.78 11.87
N SER A 250 -21.87 0.50 10.57
CA SER A 250 -22.15 1.49 9.51
C SER A 250 -23.64 1.88 9.44
N LEU A 251 -24.54 0.95 9.73
CA LEU A 251 -25.98 1.23 9.79
C LEU A 251 -26.38 1.98 11.06
N SER A 252 -25.70 1.70 12.18
CA SER A 252 -25.98 2.30 13.49
C SER A 252 -25.38 3.71 13.66
N THR A 253 -24.44 4.10 12.80
CA THR A 253 -23.77 5.41 12.85
C THR A 253 -24.21 6.32 11.70
N LYS A 254 -23.81 7.60 11.77
CA LYS A 254 -24.24 8.61 10.80
C LYS A 254 -23.83 8.22 9.37
N PRO A 255 -24.71 8.46 8.36
CA PRO A 255 -24.34 8.28 6.97
C PRO A 255 -23.14 9.15 6.59
N PRO A 256 -22.25 8.67 5.71
CA PRO A 256 -21.21 9.50 5.12
C PRO A 256 -21.84 10.55 4.20
N ASP A 257 -21.20 11.72 4.14
CA ASP A 257 -21.64 12.85 3.31
C ASP A 257 -21.52 12.51 1.81
N PRO A 258 -22.56 12.66 0.98
CA PRO A 258 -22.52 12.33 -0.45
C PRO A 258 -21.37 12.98 -1.23
N GLU A 259 -20.91 14.16 -0.83
CA GLU A 259 -19.77 14.83 -1.49
C GLU A 259 -18.48 14.01 -1.40
N ARG A 260 -18.22 13.41 -0.22
CA ARG A 260 -17.04 12.59 0.05
C ARG A 260 -17.07 11.23 -0.64
N ILE A 261 -18.22 10.78 -1.15
CA ILE A 261 -18.42 9.44 -1.76
C ILE A 261 -18.39 9.52 -3.29
N SER A 262 -18.58 10.72 -3.86
CA SER A 262 -18.58 10.93 -5.30
C SER A 262 -17.27 10.42 -5.93
N ARG A 263 -17.37 9.63 -6.99
CA ARG A 263 -16.24 9.00 -7.72
C ARG A 263 -15.36 7.99 -6.96
N LEU A 264 -15.64 7.67 -5.69
CA LEU A 264 -14.83 6.72 -4.92
C LEU A 264 -15.36 5.28 -4.93
N THR A 265 -16.69 5.09 -5.04
CA THR A 265 -17.29 3.76 -5.08
C THR A 265 -17.54 3.31 -6.51
N TRP A 266 -17.61 1.99 -6.72
CA TRP A 266 -17.91 1.41 -8.04
C TRP A 266 -19.20 2.00 -8.66
N PHE A 267 -20.20 2.24 -7.82
CA PHE A 267 -21.49 2.78 -8.24
C PHE A 267 -21.45 4.30 -8.47
N THR A 268 -20.53 5.06 -7.85
CA THR A 268 -20.43 6.52 -8.00
C THR A 268 -19.35 6.94 -9.01
N ARG A 269 -18.69 5.99 -9.69
CA ARG A 269 -17.54 6.23 -10.58
C ARG A 269 -17.79 7.21 -11.74
N PHE A 270 -19.02 7.29 -12.23
CA PHE A 270 -19.41 8.16 -13.36
C PHE A 270 -20.16 9.42 -12.92
N GLU A 271 -20.36 9.61 -11.62
CA GLU A 271 -20.99 10.82 -11.12
C GLU A 271 -20.03 12.00 -11.32
N THR A 272 -20.51 13.05 -11.98
CA THR A 272 -19.77 14.30 -12.18
C THR A 272 -20.39 15.33 -11.26
N ASN A 273 -19.73 15.61 -10.13
CA ASN A 273 -20.17 16.67 -9.25
C ASN A 273 -19.77 18.02 -9.88
N ASN A 274 -20.76 18.89 -10.11
CA ASN A 274 -20.58 20.28 -10.52
C ASN A 274 -20.37 21.23 -9.33
N TYR A 275 -20.00 20.72 -8.15
CA TYR A 275 -19.82 21.54 -6.96
C TYR A 275 -18.34 21.82 -6.75
N VAL A 276 -18.00 23.09 -6.95
CA VAL A 276 -16.70 23.71 -6.70
C VAL A 276 -16.23 23.34 -5.30
N ALA A 277 -14.99 22.86 -5.19
CA ALA A 277 -14.28 22.75 -3.92
C ALA A 277 -14.25 24.11 -3.24
N GLY A 278 -15.15 24.33 -2.28
CA GLY A 278 -15.32 25.59 -1.56
C GLY A 278 -15.01 25.42 -0.07
N GLN A 279 -13.74 25.72 0.27
CA GLN A 279 -13.24 26.25 1.55
C GLN A 279 -13.45 25.44 2.86
N PRO A 280 -12.42 25.35 3.73
CA PRO A 280 -12.60 24.88 5.11
C PRO A 280 -13.45 25.87 5.89
N GLU A 281 -14.51 25.37 6.53
CA GLU A 281 -15.39 26.12 7.42
C GLU A 281 -14.62 26.51 8.70
N GLU A 282 -14.17 27.76 8.79
CA GLU A 282 -13.66 28.33 10.05
C GLU A 282 -14.82 28.51 11.04
N ALA A 283 -14.74 27.80 12.16
CA ALA A 283 -15.62 27.98 13.30
C ALA A 283 -15.39 29.36 13.95
N GLY A 284 -16.30 30.30 13.70
CA GLY A 284 -16.40 31.58 14.42
C GLY A 284 -17.58 31.59 15.41
N PRO A 285 -17.46 32.22 16.60
CA PRO A 285 -18.42 32.07 17.68
C PRO A 285 -19.69 32.90 17.44
N LYS A 286 -20.83 32.34 17.85
CA LYS A 286 -22.11 33.04 17.95
C LYS A 286 -22.00 34.22 18.92
N MET A 287 -22.32 35.42 18.45
CA MET A 287 -22.67 36.54 19.34
C MET A 287 -24.05 37.06 18.95
N ASP A 288 -24.99 36.86 19.87
CA ASP A 288 -26.33 37.41 19.85
C ASP A 288 -26.29 38.86 20.36
N SER A 289 -26.88 39.79 19.63
CA SER A 289 -27.39 41.04 20.23
C SER A 289 -28.51 41.61 19.37
N THR A 290 -29.69 41.58 19.97
CA THR A 290 -30.91 42.27 19.54
C THR A 290 -30.75 43.78 19.81
N ILE A 291 -31.39 44.65 19.00
CA ILE A 291 -32.24 45.82 19.38
C ILE A 291 -32.11 47.05 18.44
N ARG A 292 -33.25 47.33 17.75
CA ARG A 292 -33.96 48.60 17.40
C ARG A 292 -33.67 49.45 16.13
N GLN A 293 -34.78 49.59 15.37
CA GLN A 293 -35.43 50.78 14.74
C GLN A 293 -34.66 51.53 13.63
N SER A 294 -35.27 52.02 12.53
CA SER A 294 -36.63 52.54 12.29
C SER A 294 -37.03 52.46 10.79
N GLU A 295 -38.29 52.81 10.51
CA GLU A 295 -38.97 53.11 9.23
C GLU A 295 -38.13 53.94 8.23
N GLY A 296 -38.39 54.08 6.92
CA GLY A 296 -39.51 53.88 6.00
C GLY A 296 -39.21 54.74 4.73
N ASP A 297 -39.98 54.52 3.65
CA ASP A 297 -40.22 55.39 2.48
C ASP A 297 -39.31 55.43 1.22
N GLU A 298 -39.97 55.04 0.11
CA GLU A 298 -40.13 55.64 -1.23
C GLU A 298 -38.93 56.12 -2.10
N LEU A 299 -38.84 55.48 -3.28
CA LEU A 299 -38.91 56.06 -4.63
C LEU A 299 -38.29 57.45 -4.88
N HIS A 300 -37.15 57.52 -5.57
CA HIS A 300 -37.00 58.47 -6.70
C HIS A 300 -35.86 58.17 -7.69
N ARG A 301 -36.23 58.39 -8.95
CA ARG A 301 -35.47 58.39 -10.21
C ARG A 301 -34.69 59.70 -10.43
N LYS A 302 -33.48 59.61 -11.02
CA LYS A 302 -32.90 60.41 -12.14
C LYS A 302 -31.38 60.17 -12.23
N ASP A 303 -30.90 59.53 -13.30
CA ASP A 303 -30.43 60.16 -14.56
C ASP A 303 -29.24 61.08 -14.36
N ILE A 304 -28.02 60.66 -14.77
CA ILE A 304 -27.15 61.48 -15.64
C ILE A 304 -26.44 60.57 -16.66
N THR A 305 -26.78 60.85 -17.91
CA THR A 305 -26.29 60.32 -19.19
C THR A 305 -24.99 61.00 -19.64
N SER A 306 -24.11 60.26 -20.32
CA SER A 306 -23.38 60.59 -21.58
C SER A 306 -22.04 59.82 -21.61
N ASN A 307 -21.76 58.85 -22.51
CA ASN A 307 -21.70 58.85 -23.99
C ASN A 307 -20.72 59.95 -24.49
N ILE A 308 -19.66 59.76 -25.28
CA ILE A 308 -19.49 59.03 -26.57
C ILE A 308 -18.01 59.27 -26.99
N THR A 309 -17.15 58.26 -27.16
CA THR A 309 -16.70 57.56 -28.40
C THR A 309 -15.54 58.15 -29.25
N LEU A 310 -14.59 57.24 -29.56
CA LEU A 310 -13.96 56.90 -30.87
C LEU A 310 -12.88 57.81 -31.51
N SER A 311 -11.72 57.19 -31.85
CA SER A 311 -10.91 57.21 -33.11
C SER A 311 -9.50 56.59 -32.82
N ALA A 312 -9.10 55.39 -33.27
CA ALA A 312 -8.44 55.00 -34.54
C ALA A 312 -7.04 55.63 -34.80
N ASP A 313 -5.93 54.86 -34.62
CA ASP A 313 -4.86 54.54 -35.60
C ASP A 313 -3.58 53.92 -34.93
N GLN A 314 -2.86 53.05 -35.67
CA GLN A 314 -1.57 52.36 -35.36
C GLN A 314 -0.33 53.25 -35.72
N PRO A 315 0.95 52.80 -35.62
CA PRO A 315 1.73 51.98 -34.66
C PRO A 315 3.05 52.71 -34.22
N GLU A 316 4.02 51.98 -33.61
CA GLU A 316 5.49 52.23 -33.51
C GLU A 316 6.10 52.26 -32.07
N ASP A 317 6.92 51.24 -31.82
CA ASP A 317 8.28 51.18 -31.25
C ASP A 317 8.81 52.30 -30.31
N GLY A 318 9.47 51.89 -29.21
CA GLY A 318 10.51 52.70 -28.56
C GLY A 318 10.57 52.61 -27.04
N GLU A 319 11.63 51.99 -26.52
CA GLU A 319 12.12 52.15 -25.15
C GLU A 319 12.33 53.64 -24.79
N VAL A 320 11.86 54.09 -23.62
CA VAL A 320 12.55 55.14 -22.84
C VAL A 320 12.36 54.95 -21.33
N LEU A 321 13.52 54.78 -20.71
CA LEU A 321 13.94 54.94 -19.33
C LEU A 321 13.46 56.26 -18.67
N ILE A 322 12.86 56.23 -17.47
CA ILE A 322 12.99 57.34 -16.50
C ILE A 322 13.28 56.77 -15.11
N GLU A 323 14.41 57.25 -14.62
CA GLU A 323 15.08 56.97 -13.37
C GLU A 323 14.58 57.89 -12.23
N GLU A 324 14.61 57.34 -11.01
CA GLU A 324 14.77 57.98 -9.70
C GLU A 324 13.85 59.14 -9.24
N ILE A 325 13.15 58.90 -8.11
CA ILE A 325 13.42 59.68 -6.88
C ILE A 325 13.57 58.74 -5.68
N SER A 326 14.82 58.74 -5.20
CA SER A 326 15.35 58.18 -3.97
C SER A 326 14.64 58.66 -2.70
N ASN A 327 14.46 57.75 -1.73
CA ASN A 327 14.63 58.15 -0.33
C ASN A 327 15.51 57.14 0.41
N ARG A 328 16.73 57.60 0.69
CA ARG A 328 17.81 56.94 1.45
C ARG A 328 17.54 56.98 2.95
N SER A 329 17.78 55.86 3.63
CA SER A 329 18.45 55.71 4.95
C SER A 329 18.28 54.24 5.38
N ASN A 330 19.26 53.43 5.75
CA ASN A 330 20.63 53.64 6.21
C ASN A 330 21.52 52.44 5.85
N ALA A 331 22.82 52.72 5.74
CA ALA A 331 23.89 51.82 5.35
C ALA A 331 24.20 50.71 6.37
N SER A 332 24.61 49.56 5.83
CA SER A 332 25.29 48.44 6.51
C SER A 332 26.76 48.75 6.85
N PRO A 333 27.36 48.09 7.86
CA PRO A 333 28.74 47.66 7.81
C PRO A 333 28.83 46.17 7.37
N PRO A 334 29.91 45.75 6.67
CA PRO A 334 30.06 44.37 6.22
C PRO A 334 30.94 43.51 7.16
N VAL A 335 30.87 42.19 6.93
CA VAL A 335 31.87 41.14 7.24
C VAL A 335 31.76 40.43 8.60
N ALA A 336 31.28 39.17 8.56
CA ALA A 336 32.00 37.94 8.95
C ALA A 336 31.04 36.88 9.49
N GLU A 337 30.37 36.11 8.62
CA GLU A 337 29.81 34.81 9.05
C GLU A 337 30.70 33.68 8.52
N SER A 338 31.31 32.99 9.48
CA SER A 338 32.29 31.94 9.30
C SER A 338 31.75 30.77 8.47
N VAL A 339 32.29 30.57 7.28
CA VAL A 339 32.16 29.31 6.55
C VAL A 339 32.88 28.22 7.36
N LYS A 340 32.12 27.46 8.16
CA LYS A 340 32.62 26.28 8.86
C LYS A 340 32.95 25.22 7.81
N LYS A 341 34.23 25.09 7.49
CA LYS A 341 34.79 24.10 6.55
C LYS A 341 34.31 22.69 6.92
N ARG A 342 33.30 22.17 6.20
CA ARG A 342 32.71 20.86 6.46
C ARG A 342 33.74 19.78 6.10
N SER A 343 33.99 18.85 7.02
CA SER A 343 35.00 17.79 6.84
C SER A 343 34.67 16.91 5.62
N LYS A 344 35.70 16.57 4.81
CA LYS A 344 35.57 15.69 3.64
C LYS A 344 34.94 14.33 3.98
N LEU A 345 35.15 13.84 5.20
CA LEU A 345 34.52 12.61 5.71
C LEU A 345 33.00 12.73 5.83
N VAL A 346 32.50 13.89 6.27
CA VAL A 346 31.06 14.16 6.32
C VAL A 346 30.53 14.24 4.90
N SER A 347 31.23 14.89 3.97
CA SER A 347 30.79 14.94 2.57
C SER A 347 30.76 13.55 1.91
N ILE A 348 31.70 12.66 2.23
CA ILE A 348 31.72 11.28 1.73
C ILE A 348 30.60 10.44 2.37
N LEU A 349 30.32 10.63 3.66
CA LEU A 349 29.17 10.00 4.33
C LEU A 349 27.83 10.49 3.77
N LEU A 350 27.73 11.78 3.45
CA LEU A 350 26.54 12.38 2.84
C LEU A 350 26.36 11.90 1.38
N TRP A 351 27.47 11.77 0.64
CA TRP A 351 27.50 11.20 -0.71
C TRP A 351 27.14 9.71 -0.73
N PHE A 352 27.70 8.91 0.20
CA PHE A 352 27.31 7.50 0.40
C PHE A 352 25.84 7.37 0.84
N CYS A 353 25.31 8.41 1.49
CA CYS A 353 23.89 8.52 1.82
C CYS A 353 23.02 9.08 0.68
N GLY A 354 23.55 9.38 -0.50
CA GLY A 354 22.77 9.83 -1.66
C GLY A 354 22.19 11.25 -1.55
N MET A 355 22.77 12.11 -0.72
CA MET A 355 22.41 13.53 -0.68
C MET A 355 23.34 14.34 -1.57
N GLU A 356 22.90 14.63 -2.78
CA GLU A 356 23.33 15.84 -3.45
C GLU A 356 22.24 16.88 -3.22
N LYS A 357 22.58 17.96 -2.53
CA LYS A 357 21.66 19.08 -2.35
C LYS A 357 21.60 19.81 -3.68
N LYS A 358 20.65 19.41 -4.53
CA LYS A 358 20.30 20.19 -5.71
C LYS A 358 19.68 21.48 -5.20
N GLU A 359 20.28 22.62 -5.52
CA GLU A 359 19.58 23.90 -5.42
C GLU A 359 18.52 23.92 -6.51
N ASP A 360 17.38 23.31 -6.21
CA ASP A 360 16.21 23.38 -7.09
C ASP A 360 15.66 24.80 -6.98
N THR A 361 16.00 25.61 -7.99
CA THR A 361 15.23 26.80 -8.34
C THR A 361 13.91 26.30 -8.94
N GLU A 362 13.00 25.84 -8.09
CA GLU A 362 11.63 25.52 -8.50
C GLU A 362 10.91 26.83 -8.83
N THR A 363 10.78 27.08 -10.13
CA THR A 363 9.63 27.83 -10.63
C THR A 363 8.40 27.03 -10.22
N ALA A 364 7.63 27.56 -9.28
CA ALA A 364 6.36 27.03 -8.85
C ALA A 364 5.47 26.81 -10.09
N SER A 365 5.43 25.59 -10.60
CA SER A 365 4.45 25.20 -11.59
C SER A 365 3.12 25.15 -10.86
N THR A 366 2.33 26.21 -11.03
CA THR A 366 0.93 26.28 -10.61
C THR A 366 0.25 25.00 -11.06
N GLY A 367 -0.31 24.25 -10.10
CA GLY A 367 -1.00 22.99 -10.35
C GLY A 367 -2.13 23.18 -11.36
N LYS A 368 -1.84 22.89 -12.63
CA LYS A 368 -2.89 22.60 -13.60
C LYS A 368 -3.52 21.29 -13.14
N VAL A 369 -4.82 21.33 -12.83
CA VAL A 369 -5.65 20.14 -12.68
C VAL A 369 -5.40 19.28 -13.91
N LEU A 370 -4.67 18.18 -13.72
CA LEU A 370 -4.31 17.27 -14.79
C LEU A 370 -5.62 16.68 -15.32
N ASP A 371 -5.95 17.00 -16.57
CA ASP A 371 -7.11 16.46 -17.26
C ASP A 371 -6.90 14.94 -17.47
N ASN A 372 -7.28 14.16 -16.46
CA ASN A 372 -7.14 12.70 -16.42
C ASN A 372 -8.05 11.97 -17.44
N THR A 373 -8.80 12.71 -18.26
CA THR A 373 -9.68 12.14 -19.29
C THR A 373 -8.90 11.32 -20.33
N HIS A 374 -7.63 11.66 -20.59
CA HIS A 374 -6.76 10.88 -21.46
C HIS A 374 -6.31 9.53 -20.87
N LEU A 375 -6.23 9.38 -19.54
CA LEU A 375 -5.89 8.11 -18.87
C LEU A 375 -7.01 7.07 -18.99
N LEU A 376 -8.25 7.54 -19.12
CA LEU A 376 -9.47 6.74 -19.22
C LEU A 376 -9.91 6.46 -20.67
N ARG A 377 -9.25 7.05 -21.67
CA ARG A 377 -9.58 6.87 -23.08
C ARG A 377 -8.99 5.56 -23.60
N GLU A 378 -9.82 4.54 -23.75
CA GLU A 378 -9.43 3.21 -24.23
C GLU A 378 -9.71 3.07 -25.75
N GLU A 379 -8.75 2.56 -26.52
CA GLU A 379 -8.95 2.23 -27.94
C GLU A 379 -9.85 0.98 -28.08
N GLY A 380 -10.90 1.06 -28.91
CA GLY A 380 -12.03 0.13 -28.88
C GLY A 380 -11.70 -1.34 -29.16
N HIS A 381 -10.78 -1.63 -30.09
CA HIS A 381 -10.47 -3.03 -30.46
C HIS A 381 -9.66 -3.75 -29.38
N MET A 382 -8.59 -3.10 -28.88
CA MET A 382 -7.73 -3.68 -27.86
C MET A 382 -8.45 -3.77 -26.51
N HIS A 383 -9.34 -2.80 -26.22
CA HIS A 383 -10.24 -2.86 -25.06
C HIS A 383 -11.11 -4.12 -25.06
N ASN A 384 -11.79 -4.41 -26.17
CA ASN A 384 -12.69 -5.56 -26.27
C ASN A 384 -11.93 -6.88 -26.14
N PHE A 385 -10.73 -6.96 -26.74
CA PHE A 385 -9.86 -8.13 -26.62
C PHE A 385 -9.41 -8.38 -25.18
N VAL A 386 -8.93 -7.34 -24.48
CA VAL A 386 -8.46 -7.46 -23.09
C VAL A 386 -9.62 -7.84 -22.17
N ASN A 387 -10.79 -7.22 -22.33
CA ASN A 387 -11.96 -7.55 -21.52
C ASN A 387 -12.47 -8.98 -21.76
N ALA A 388 -12.51 -9.44 -23.01
CA ALA A 388 -12.91 -10.82 -23.33
C ALA A 388 -11.97 -11.84 -22.65
N ASN A 389 -10.66 -11.64 -22.73
CA ASN A 389 -9.69 -12.49 -22.05
C ASN A 389 -9.82 -12.42 -20.52
N LEU A 390 -10.10 -11.23 -19.97
CA LEU A 390 -10.30 -11.05 -18.54
C LEU A 390 -11.54 -11.83 -18.04
N ILE A 391 -12.63 -11.82 -18.80
CA ILE A 391 -13.83 -12.61 -18.50
C ILE A 391 -13.51 -14.11 -18.54
N VAL A 392 -12.80 -14.58 -19.58
CA VAL A 392 -12.38 -15.98 -19.68
C VAL A 392 -11.52 -16.36 -18.48
N CYS A 393 -10.51 -15.56 -18.15
CA CYS A 393 -9.61 -15.81 -17.02
C CYS A 393 -10.36 -15.86 -15.68
N LEU A 394 -11.31 -14.93 -15.45
CA LEU A 394 -12.14 -14.92 -14.24
C LEU A 394 -13.07 -16.12 -14.18
N SER A 395 -13.70 -16.49 -15.30
CA SER A 395 -14.58 -17.66 -15.37
C SER A 395 -13.83 -18.96 -15.08
N ALA A 396 -12.62 -19.10 -15.62
CA ALA A 396 -11.75 -20.24 -15.33
C ALA A 396 -11.33 -20.27 -13.85
N ALA A 397 -10.97 -19.12 -13.27
CA ALA A 397 -10.62 -19.02 -11.86
C ALA A 397 -11.79 -19.39 -10.93
N VAL A 398 -13.00 -18.90 -11.22
CA VAL A 398 -14.22 -19.24 -10.47
C VAL A 398 -14.56 -20.72 -10.62
N PHE A 399 -14.45 -21.27 -11.83
CA PHE A 399 -14.67 -22.70 -12.08
C PHE A 399 -13.69 -23.56 -11.30
N LEU A 400 -12.39 -23.26 -11.37
CA LEU A 400 -11.36 -24.00 -10.63
C LEU A 400 -11.61 -23.90 -9.12
N TYR A 401 -11.98 -22.74 -8.62
CA TYR A 401 -12.32 -22.58 -7.21
C TYR A 401 -13.51 -23.46 -6.83
N ALA A 402 -14.65 -23.37 -7.53
CA ALA A 402 -15.87 -24.11 -7.22
C ALA A 402 -15.78 -25.63 -7.48
N TYR A 403 -14.84 -26.07 -8.32
CA TYR A 403 -14.63 -27.49 -8.60
C TYR A 403 -13.72 -28.17 -7.58
N PHE A 404 -12.67 -27.47 -7.13
CA PHE A 404 -11.69 -28.01 -6.20
C PHE A 404 -11.97 -27.68 -4.72
N PHE A 405 -12.82 -26.70 -4.43
CA PHE A 405 -13.32 -26.33 -3.10
C PHE A 405 -14.85 -26.37 -3.09
#